data_AF-A0A3C2ACX9-F1
#
_entry.id   AF-A0A3C2ACX9-F1
#
_cell.length_a   1.000
_cell.length_b   1.000
_cell.length_c   1.000
_cell.angle_alpha   90.00
_cell.angle_beta   90.00
_cell.angle_gamma   90.00
#
_symmetry.space_group_name_H-M   'P 1'
#
loop_
_entity.id
_entity.type
_entity.pdbx_description
1 polymer ?
#
loop_
_entity_poly.entity_id
_entity_poly.type
_entity_poly.pdbx_seq_one_letter_code
_entity_poly.pdbx_strand_id
1 'polypeptide(L)' 'MHKFDPKKIEMLLSEDRKKEIDPMKYLKEKGLKAGMVFADIGCGPGFFVFPASEIVGKNGKVYAVDTQQEMLD' A
#
# COMPACT_ATOMS: atom_id res chain seq x y z
N MET A 1 22.87 1.05 6.80
CA MET A 1 21.40 1.20 6.73
C MET A 1 20.81 -0.20 6.60
N HIS A 2 19.99 -0.64 7.55
CA HIS A 2 19.35 -1.96 7.49
C HIS A 2 18.09 -1.87 6.61
N LYS A 3 18.04 -2.62 5.51
CA LYS A 3 16.88 -2.71 4.61
C LYS A 3 16.05 -3.96 4.94
N PHE A 4 14.78 -3.97 4.56
CA PHE A 4 13.92 -5.14 4.72
C PHE A 4 14.39 -6.26 3.77
N ASP A 5 14.50 -7.49 4.28
CA ASP A 5 14.90 -8.66 3.49
C ASP A 5 13.79 -9.06 2.51
N PRO A 6 14.00 -8.93 1.18
CA PRO A 6 12.98 -9.26 0.18
C PRO A 6 12.49 -10.71 0.25
N LYS A 7 13.29 -11.64 0.81
CA LYS A 7 12.86 -13.03 1.00
C LYS A 7 11.68 -13.19 1.96
N LYS A 8 11.32 -12.13 2.69
CA LYS A 8 10.20 -12.10 3.64
C LYS A 8 9.01 -11.27 3.14
N ILE A 9 8.96 -10.93 1.85
CA ILE A 9 7.88 -10.09 1.26
C ILE A 9 6.48 -10.62 1.60
N GLU A 10 6.28 -11.94 1.57
CA GLU A 10 4.97 -12.55 1.89
C GLU A 10 4.45 -12.15 3.28
N MET A 11 5.35 -11.92 4.23
CA MET A 11 4.99 -11.46 5.58
C MET A 11 4.30 -10.09 5.56
N LEU A 12 4.62 -9.22 4.59
CA LEU A 12 4.02 -7.89 4.44
C LEU A 12 2.58 -7.95 3.92
N LEU A 13 2.18 -9.09 3.32
CA LEU A 13 0.82 -9.35 2.83
C LEU A 13 0.07 -10.39 3.68
N SER A 14 0.63 -10.79 4.82
CA SER A 14 0.08 -11.88 5.63
C SER A 14 -1.37 -11.62 6.06
N GLU A 15 -2.14 -12.70 6.18
CA GLU A 15 -3.54 -12.62 6.63
C GLU A 15 -3.66 -12.04 8.05
N ASP A 16 -2.68 -12.29 8.91
CA ASP A 16 -2.67 -11.73 10.25
C ASP A 16 -2.54 -10.20 10.22
N ARG A 17 -1.71 -9.66 9.31
CA ARG A 17 -1.63 -8.21 9.10
C ARG A 17 -2.95 -7.64 8.58
N LYS A 18 -3.65 -8.34 7.67
CA LYS A 18 -4.98 -7.92 7.18
C LYS A 18 -6.04 -7.95 8.28
N LYS A 19 -5.96 -8.89 9.22
CA LYS A 19 -6.86 -8.94 10.39
C LYS A 19 -6.60 -7.81 11.37
N GLU A 20 -5.33 -7.43 11.57
CA GLU A 20 -4.97 -6.32 12.45
C GLU A 20 -5.37 -4.97 11.86
N ILE A 21 -5.22 -4.81 10.54
CA ILE A 21 -5.57 -3.57 9.84
C ILE A 21 -6.28 -3.88 8.53
N ASP A 22 -7.57 -3.57 8.47
CA ASP A 22 -8.31 -3.50 7.21
C ASP A 22 -7.84 -2.24 6.46
N PRO A 23 -7.05 -2.38 5.37
CA PRO A 23 -6.46 -1.23 4.70
C PRO A 23 -7.52 -0.34 4.04
N MET A 24 -8.63 -0.93 3.58
CA MET A 24 -9.69 -0.20 2.91
C MET A 24 -10.43 0.71 3.88
N LYS A 25 -10.79 0.16 5.04
CA LYS A 25 -11.41 0.93 6.13
C LYS A 25 -10.46 1.99 6.67
N TYR A 26 -9.22 1.61 6.95
CA TYR A 26 -8.21 2.51 7.50
C TYR A 26 -7.99 3.75 6.62
N LEU A 27 -7.78 3.56 5.31
CA LEU A 27 -7.54 4.67 4.37
C LEU A 27 -8.74 5.61 4.25
N LYS A 28 -9.97 5.07 4.21
CA LYS A 28 -11.20 5.87 4.20
C LYS A 28 -11.36 6.69 5.48
N GLU A 29 -11.08 6.10 6.65
CA GLU A 29 -11.10 6.80 7.94
C GLU A 29 -10.04 7.90 8.03
N LYS A 30 -8.89 7.72 7.36
CA LYS A 30 -7.87 8.77 7.18
C LYS A 30 -8.23 9.82 6.13
N GLY A 31 -9.40 9.71 5.51
CA GLY A 31 -9.96 10.72 4.63
C GLY A 31 -9.57 10.58 3.16
N LEU A 32 -8.99 9.45 2.75
CA LEU A 32 -8.77 9.17 1.33
C LEU A 32 -10.11 9.05 0.60
N LYS A 33 -10.25 9.73 -0.54
CA LYS A 33 -11.50 9.84 -1.30
C LYS A 33 -11.26 9.71 -2.81
N ALA A 34 -12.35 9.46 -3.54
CA ALA A 34 -12.35 9.43 -4.99
C ALA A 34 -11.76 10.73 -5.59
N GLY A 35 -10.97 10.59 -6.64
CA GLY A 35 -10.31 11.70 -7.35
C GLY A 35 -9.04 12.23 -6.68
N MET A 36 -8.68 11.76 -5.49
CA MET A 36 -7.46 12.22 -4.82
C MET A 36 -6.20 11.63 -5.45
N VAL A 37 -5.08 12.33 -5.23
CA VAL A 37 -3.74 11.82 -5.49
C VAL A 37 -3.15 11.33 -4.17
N PHE A 38 -2.70 10.07 -4.14
CA PHE A 38 -2.12 9.40 -2.98
C PHE A 38 -0.70 8.91 -3.31
N ALA A 39 0.21 9.02 -2.35
CA ALA A 39 1.56 8.46 -2.45
C ALA A 39 1.81 7.54 -1.26
N ASP A 40 2.17 6.29 -1.54
CA ASP A 40 2.55 5.29 -0.55
C ASP A 40 4.08 5.15 -0.55
N ILE A 41 4.73 5.64 0.52
CA ILE A 41 6.19 5.70 0.62
C ILE A 41 6.69 4.50 1.42
N GLY A 42 7.55 3.69 0.80
CA GLY A 42 7.88 2.37 1.31
C GLY A 42 6.70 1.42 1.13
N CYS A 43 6.09 1.43 -0.06
CA CYS A 43 4.84 0.73 -0.32
C CYS A 43 4.96 -0.80 -0.18
N GLY A 44 6.18 -1.34 -0.20
CA GLY A 44 6.41 -2.77 -0.22
C GLY A 44 5.62 -3.42 -1.37
N PRO A 45 5.08 -4.64 -1.19
CA PRO A 45 4.31 -5.33 -2.21
C PRO A 45 2.86 -4.80 -2.38
N GLY A 46 2.57 -3.58 -1.90
CA GLY A 46 1.32 -2.88 -2.21
C GLY A 46 0.16 -3.08 -1.23
N PHE A 47 0.43 -3.34 0.05
CA PHE A 47 -0.61 -3.55 1.07
C PHE A 47 -1.66 -2.41 1.14
N PHE A 48 -1.24 -1.16 1.02
CA PHE A 48 -2.14 0.01 0.94
C PHE A 48 -2.35 0.52 -0.48
N VAL A 49 -1.45 0.21 -1.42
CA VAL A 49 -1.51 0.67 -2.83
C VAL A 49 -2.79 0.22 -3.50
N PHE A 50 -3.13 -1.08 -3.46
CA PHE A 50 -4.31 -1.59 -4.17
C PHE A 50 -5.62 -1.05 -3.57
N PRO A 51 -5.83 -1.09 -2.23
CA PRO A 51 -7.00 -0.45 -1.63
C PRO A 51 -7.10 1.05 -1.92
N ALA A 52 -5.97 1.77 -1.88
CA ALA A 52 -5.95 3.19 -2.24
C ALA A 52 -6.37 3.41 -3.69
N SER A 53 -5.91 2.57 -4.63
CA SER A 53 -6.26 2.63 -6.05
C SER A 53 -7.76 2.47 -6.25
N GLU A 54 -8.40 1.56 -5.52
CA GLU A 54 -9.85 1.40 -5.54
C GLU A 54 -10.59 2.62 -4.98
N ILE A 55 -10.11 3.20 -3.87
CA ILE A 55 -10.74 4.37 -3.23
C ILE A 55 -10.67 5.60 -4.13
N VAL A 56 -9.49 5.91 -4.68
CA VAL A 56 -9.29 7.11 -5.50
C VAL A 56 -9.95 6.97 -6.86
N GLY A 57 -10.09 5.73 -7.36
CA GLY A 57 -10.78 5.40 -8.60
C GLY A 57 -10.14 6.03 -9.85
N LYS A 58 -10.85 5.92 -10.97
CA LYS A 58 -10.36 6.32 -12.31
C LYS A 58 -9.91 7.77 -12.47
N ASN A 59 -10.41 8.67 -11.61
CA ASN A 59 -10.09 10.10 -11.67
C ASN A 59 -8.99 10.48 -10.66
N GLY A 60 -8.55 9.54 -9.83
CA GLY A 60 -7.46 9.73 -8.90
C GLY A 60 -6.15 9.13 -9.41
N LYS A 61 -5.12 9.19 -8.57
CA LYS A 61 -3.82 8.60 -8.90
C LYS A 61 -3.14 8.08 -7.65
N VAL A 62 -2.52 6.91 -7.75
CA VAL A 62 -1.68 6.35 -6.70
C VAL A 62 -0.24 6.29 -7.19
N TYR A 63 0.69 6.78 -6.38
CA TYR A 63 2.11 6.60 -6.56
C TYR A 63 2.61 5.58 -5.54
N ALA A 64 2.95 4.39 -6.01
CA ALA A 64 3.66 3.38 -5.24
C ALA A 64 5.16 3.66 -5.33
N VAL A 65 5.81 3.95 -4.20
CA VAL A 65 7.22 4.32 -4.17
C VAL A 65 7.94 3.44 -3.18
N ASP A 66 8.92 2.67 -3.67
CA ASP A 66 9.85 1.93 -2.83
C ASP A 66 11.28 2.09 -3.36
N THR A 67 12.26 1.88 -2.48
CA THR A 67 13.69 1.97 -2.82
C THR A 67 14.29 0.62 -3.20
N GLN A 68 13.50 -0.44 -3.14
CA GLN A 68 13.88 -1.81 -3.50
C GLN A 68 13.03 -2.26 -4.68
N GLN A 69 13.66 -2.64 -5.79
CA GLN A 69 12.96 -3.02 -7.02
C GLN A 69 12.08 -4.26 -6.81
N GLU A 70 12.52 -5.17 -5.93
CA GLU A 70 11.80 -6.38 -5.54
C GLU A 70 10.44 -6.11 -4.89
N MET A 71 10.20 -4.87 -4.41
CA MET A 71 8.90 -4.45 -3.88
C MET A 71 7.95 -3.96 -4.97
N LEU A 72 8.48 -3.59 -6.14
CA LEU A 72 7.75 -2.96 -7.25
C LEU A 72 7.48 -3.92 -8.42
N ASP A 73 8.11 -5.10 -8.42
CA ASP A 73 7.94 -6.18 -9.41
C ASP A 73 6.79 -7.12 -9.03
#